data_AF-A0A956A790-F1
#
_entry.id   AF-A0A956A790-F1
#
_cell.length_a   1.000
_cell.length_b   1.000
_cell.length_c   1.000
_cell.angle_alpha   90.00
_cell.angle_beta   90.00
_cell.angle_gamma   90.00
#
_symmetry.space_group_name_H-M   'P 1'
#
loop_
_entity.id
_entity.type
_entity.pdbx_description
1 polymer ?
#
loop_
_entity_poly.entity_id
_entity_poly.type
_entity_poly.pdbx_seq_one_letter_code
_entity_poly.pdbx_strand_id
1 'polypeptide(L)' 'MAGRAGYRTIERAPVPGGGQLTLAAGPLGELVVTVDGRPLMGSEAHGSEEALARLTLAAVAGDARRVLVGGLGVG' A
#
# COMPACT_ATOMS: atom_id res chain seq x y z
N MET A 1 -18.36 -2.56 2.97
CA MET A 1 -17.43 -1.48 3.34
C MET A 1 -17.16 -1.57 4.82
N ALA A 2 -16.32 -2.50 5.26
CA ALA A 2 -15.94 -2.60 6.66
C ALA A 2 -14.52 -2.04 6.80
N GLY A 3 -14.39 -0.89 7.46
CA GLY A 3 -13.09 -0.47 7.97
C GLY A 3 -12.53 -1.58 8.86
N ARG A 4 -11.22 -1.79 8.83
CA ARG A 4 -10.56 -2.76 9.71
C ARG A 4 -10.95 -2.42 11.15
N ALA A 5 -11.48 -3.39 11.89
CA ALA A 5 -11.97 -3.15 13.25
C ALA A 5 -10.87 -2.51 14.11
N GLY A 6 -11.19 -1.43 14.82
CA GLY A 6 -10.24 -0.66 15.62
C GLY A 6 -9.47 0.43 14.89
N TYR A 7 -9.62 0.58 13.56
CA TYR A 7 -8.99 1.68 12.82
C TYR A 7 -9.88 2.92 12.74
N ARG A 8 -9.29 4.09 12.94
CA ARG A 8 -9.93 5.42 12.83
C ARG A 8 -9.53 6.09 11.52
N THR A 9 -10.50 6.54 10.73
CA THR A 9 -10.22 7.34 9.53
C THR A 9 -9.57 8.68 9.90
N ILE A 10 -8.48 9.01 9.21
CA ILE A 10 -7.77 10.29 9.30
C ILE A 10 -8.21 11.20 8.15
N GLU A 11 -8.14 10.71 6.92
CA GLU A 11 -8.39 11.52 5.72
C GLU A 11 -8.93 10.67 4.56
N ARG A 12 -9.63 11.32 3.62
CA ARG A 12 -10.12 10.72 2.37
C ARG A 12 -9.79 11.61 1.19
N ALA A 13 -9.42 11.00 0.08
CA ALA A 13 -9.17 11.68 -1.19
C ALA A 13 -9.80 10.91 -2.36
N PRO A 14 -10.33 11.60 -3.39
CA PRO A 14 -10.80 10.94 -4.59
C PRO A 14 -9.63 10.36 -5.39
N VAL A 15 -9.82 9.20 -6.01
CA VAL A 15 -8.86 8.64 -6.96
C VAL A 15 -9.21 9.13 -8.37
N PRO A 16 -8.24 9.64 -9.15
CA PRO A 16 -8.46 9.93 -10.57
C PRO A 16 -8.94 8.67 -11.31
N GLY A 17 -10.10 8.74 -11.97
CA GLY A 17 -10.71 7.58 -12.64
C GLY A 17 -11.71 6.79 -11.78
N GLY A 18 -11.93 7.19 -10.51
CA GLY A 18 -12.97 6.64 -9.64
C GLY A 18 -12.44 5.88 -8.44
N GLY A 19 -13.27 5.81 -7.40
CA GLY A 19 -12.92 5.23 -6.10
C GLY A 19 -12.44 6.29 -5.09
N GLN A 20 -12.22 5.84 -3.86
CA GLN A 20 -11.80 6.71 -2.76
C GLN A 20 -10.60 6.12 -2.01
N LEU A 21 -9.54 6.92 -1.92
CA LEU A 21 -8.44 6.69 -0.99
C LEU A 21 -8.89 7.06 0.41
N THR A 22 -8.58 6.21 1.38
CA THR A 22 -8.79 6.48 2.81
C THR A 22 -7.51 6.17 3.57
N LEU A 23 -6.99 7.17 4.30
CA LEU A 23 -5.97 7.00 5.32
C LEU A 23 -6.65 6.72 6.66
N ALA A 24 -6.19 5.69 7.38
CA ALA A 24 -6.66 5.36 8.71
C ALA A 24 -5.51 4.99 9.65
N ALA A 25 -5.69 5.25 10.94
CA ALA A 25 -4.77 4.86 12.01
C ALA A 25 -5.34 3.72 12.85
N GLY A 26 -4.51 2.73 13.13
CA GLY A 26 -4.77 1.65 14.06
C GLY A 26 -4.52 2.04 15.52
N PRO A 27 -4.87 1.17 16.47
CA PRO A 27 -4.78 1.45 17.90
C PRO A 27 -3.36 1.71 18.42
N LEU A 28 -2.32 1.14 17.77
CA LEU A 28 -0.92 1.28 18.20
C LEU A 28 -0.15 2.26 17.31
N GLY A 29 -0.86 3.07 16.51
CA GLY A 29 -0.26 4.08 15.62
C GLY A 29 0.05 3.56 14.22
N GLU A 30 -0.42 2.36 13.86
CA GLU A 30 -0.23 1.81 12.52
C GLU A 30 -1.00 2.65 11.50
N LEU A 31 -0.37 3.04 10.40
CA LEU A 31 -1.07 3.73 9.32
C LEU A 31 -1.43 2.74 8.21
N VAL A 32 -2.64 2.87 7.67
CA VAL A 32 -3.09 2.11 6.51
C VAL A 32 -3.76 3.02 5.49
N VAL A 33 -3.41 2.84 4.22
CA VAL A 33 -4.09 3.44 3.07
C VAL A 33 -4.92 2.35 2.42
N THR A 34 -6.19 2.66 2.16
CA THR A 34 -7.12 1.76 1.47
C THR A 34 -7.71 2.45 0.24
N VAL A 35 -8.06 1.67 -0.78
CA VAL A 35 -8.90 2.09 -1.91
C VAL A 35 -10.20 1.32 -1.82
N ASP A 36 -11.33 2.03 -1.67
CA ASP A 36 -12.66 1.43 -1.50
C ASP A 36 -12.70 0.31 -0.43
N GLY A 37 -11.97 0.54 0.67
CA GLY A 37 -11.84 -0.38 1.80
C GLY A 37 -10.88 -1.55 1.60
N ARG A 38 -10.22 -1.68 0.43
CA ARG A 38 -9.16 -2.67 0.19
C ARG A 38 -7.81 -2.09 0.61
N PRO A 39 -7.03 -2.75 1.47
CA PRO A 39 -5.69 -2.30 1.81
C PRO A 39 -4.83 -2.15 0.56
N LEU A 40 -4.25 -0.97 0.41
CA LEU A 40 -3.23 -0.68 -0.60
C LEU A 40 -1.85 -0.81 0.01
N MET A 41 -1.63 -0.14 1.15
CA MET A 41 -0.40 -0.16 1.92
C MET A 41 -0.69 0.02 3.41
N GLY A 42 0.18 -0.49 4.26
CA GLY A 42 0.15 -0.20 5.69
C GLY A 42 1.54 -0.36 6.32
N SER A 43 1.72 0.25 7.48
CA SER A 43 3.01 0.27 8.19
C SER A 43 3.36 -1.05 8.90
N GLU A 44 2.45 -2.02 8.94
CA GLU A 44 2.64 -3.32 9.61
C GLU A 44 3.60 -4.26 8.84
N ALA A 45 3.67 -4.14 7.51
CA ALA A 45 4.41 -5.06 6.65
C ALA A 45 5.72 -4.44 6.16
N HIS A 46 6.69 -4.28 7.07
CA HIS A 46 8.03 -3.81 6.71
C HIS A 46 8.71 -4.80 5.74
N GLY A 47 9.31 -4.32 4.66
CA GLY A 47 10.06 -5.15 3.69
C GLY A 47 9.21 -5.78 2.58
N SER A 48 7.92 -5.43 2.48
CA SER A 48 7.07 -5.84 1.35
C SER A 48 7.65 -5.40 0.00
N GLU A 49 8.32 -4.25 -0.02
CA GLU A 49 9.01 -3.68 -1.17
C GLU A 49 10.22 -4.53 -1.58
N GLU A 50 10.97 -5.04 -0.60
CA GLU A 50 12.13 -5.88 -0.82
C GLU A 50 11.73 -7.28 -1.33
N ALA A 51 10.63 -7.83 -0.78
CA ALA A 51 10.04 -9.07 -1.26
C ALA A 51 9.50 -8.91 -2.70
N LEU A 52 8.80 -7.82 -2.99
CA LEU A 52 8.31 -7.51 -4.35
C LEU A 52 9.46 -7.36 -5.33
N ALA A 53 10.55 -6.69 -4.94
CA ALA A 53 11.73 -6.55 -5.78
C ALA A 53 12.38 -7.91 -6.08
N ARG A 54 12.58 -8.75 -5.06
CA ARG A 54 13.13 -10.11 -5.25
C ARG A 54 12.27 -10.97 -6.18
N LEU A 55 10.96 -10.99 -5.98
CA LEU A 55 10.02 -11.75 -6.81
C LEU A 55 9.99 -11.24 -8.26
N THR A 56 9.97 -9.92 -8.45
CA THR A 56 9.95 -9.31 -9.78
C THR A 56 11.24 -9.60 -10.53
N LEU A 57 12.41 -9.40 -9.89
CA LEU A 57 13.71 -9.69 -10.49
C LEU A 57 13.85 -11.16 -10.91
N ALA A 58 13.35 -12.09 -10.10
CA ALA A 58 13.33 -13.50 -10.46
C ALA A 58 12.44 -13.78 -11.69
N ALA A 59 11.30 -13.10 -11.80
CA ALA A 59 10.36 -13.29 -12.91
C ALA A 59 10.82 -12.65 -14.24
N VAL A 60 11.62 -11.57 -14.18
CA VAL A 60 12.09 -10.85 -15.38
C VAL A 60 13.53 -11.22 -15.79
N ALA A 61 14.14 -12.21 -15.13
CA ALA A 61 15.50 -12.64 -15.41
C ALA A 61 15.63 -13.15 -16.87
N GLY A 62 16.19 -12.33 -17.76
CA GLY A 62 16.44 -12.68 -19.16
C GLY A 62 16.39 -11.48 -20.11
N ASP A 63 15.48 -10.54 -19.85
CA ASP A 63 15.39 -9.29 -20.60
C ASP A 63 15.99 -8.16 -19.76
N ALA A 64 17.02 -7.48 -20.26
CA ALA A 64 17.62 -6.32 -19.61
C ALA A 64 16.65 -5.13 -19.58
N ARG A 65 15.65 -5.17 -18.71
CA ARG A 65 14.74 -4.07 -18.45
C ARG A 65 15.12 -3.46 -17.12
N ARG A 66 15.42 -2.16 -17.14
CA ARG A 66 15.62 -1.38 -15.91
C ARG A 66 14.26 -1.25 -15.24
N VAL A 67 14.03 -2.01 -14.17
CA VAL A 67 12.78 -1.96 -13.40
C VAL A 67 12.97 -0.98 -12.24
N LEU A 68 12.16 0.07 -12.19
CA LEU A 68 12.01 0.89 -11.00
C LEU A 68 10.91 0.28 -10.12
N VAL A 69 11.31 -0.32 -9.01
CA VAL A 69 10.38 -0.75 -7.96
C VAL A 69 10.38 0.33 -6.89
N GLY A 70 9.23 0.95 -6.65
CA GLY A 70 9.02 1.93 -5.59
C GLY A 70 7.69 1.68 -4.88
N GLY A 71 7.67 1.90 -3.57
CA GLY A 71 6.44 1.89 -2.76
C GLY A 71 5.83 3.29 -2.64
N LEU A 72 4.52 3.35 -2.39
CA LEU A 72 3.82 4.58 -2.06
C LEU A 72 3.95 4.85 -0.54
N GLY A 73 5.04 5.47 -0.10
CA GLY A 73 5.29 5.67 1.33
C GLY A 73 4.20 6.50 2.03
N VAL A 74 3.83 6.09 3.25
CA VAL A 74 3.22 6.97 4.24
C VAL A 74 4.34 7.36 5.21
N GLY A 75 4.55 8.67 5.37
CA GLY A 75 5.75 9.26 5.99
C GLY A 75 5.96 8.89 7.45
#